data_AF-A0A8C3UMU0-F1
#
_entry.id   AF-A0A8C3UMU0-F1
#
_cell.length_a   1.000
_cell.length_b   1.000
_cell.length_c   1.000
_cell.angle_alpha   90.00
_cell.angle_beta   90.00
_cell.angle_gamma   90.00
#
_symmetry.space_group_name_H-M   'P 1'
#
loop_
_entity.id
_entity.type
_entity.pdbx_description
1 polymer ?
#
loop_
_entity_poly.entity_id
_entity_poly.type
_entity_poly.pdbx_seq_one_letter_code
_entity_poly.pdbx_strand_id
1 'polypeptide(L)'
;MDTAAQRYVGTHDFRNLCKMDVANGVLNFQRTILSARVTWVDGGGEARPQDPFRLCQFEVTGQAFLYHQVRCMMAVLFLIGQGMESPDVIDELLDVEKNPRKPQYSMAVEFPLVLYNCEFPDLQWLYDPEVQGFNVTHLQQLWASHAVKTHVLRDMLAGLDAAPMQPGIGEGLQPPLHSQISGFVEGVQARTYKPLLARPRCEGLEARIEHFVRRGRIDPPQGPQWAGEAPEGKRGSTGDPGQLPKRVCMDTE
;
A
#
# COMPACT_ATOMS: atom_id res chain seq x y z
N MET A 1 -11.63 -10.91 4.67
CA MET A 1 -10.91 -9.64 4.39
C MET A 1 -11.57 -8.45 5.08
N ASP A 2 -12.88 -8.21 4.95
CA ASP A 2 -13.52 -7.03 5.57
C ASP A 2 -13.31 -6.93 7.09
N THR A 3 -13.46 -8.04 7.82
CA THR A 3 -13.15 -8.11 9.27
C THR A 3 -11.70 -7.74 9.60
N ALA A 4 -10.75 -8.06 8.70
CA ALA A 4 -9.35 -7.68 8.89
C ALA A 4 -9.15 -6.18 8.63
N ALA A 5 -9.81 -5.63 7.61
CA ALA A 5 -9.73 -4.19 7.33
C ALA A 5 -10.22 -3.33 8.50
N GLN A 6 -11.23 -3.79 9.26
CA GLN A 6 -11.70 -3.09 10.48
C GLN A 6 -10.60 -2.88 11.52
N ARG A 7 -9.57 -3.75 11.57
CA ARG A 7 -8.49 -3.64 12.55
C ARG A 7 -7.57 -2.44 12.31
N TYR A 8 -7.61 -1.86 11.11
CA TYR A 8 -6.89 -0.61 10.84
C TYR A 8 -7.57 0.62 11.45
N VAL A 9 -8.86 0.54 11.81
CA VAL A 9 -9.62 1.67 12.34
C VAL A 9 -9.08 2.11 13.69
N GLY A 10 -9.04 3.42 13.92
CA GLY A 10 -8.50 4.03 15.13
C GLY A 10 -7.17 4.75 14.88
N THR A 11 -6.51 5.11 15.97
CA THR A 11 -5.26 5.87 15.95
C THR A 11 -4.10 4.96 16.35
N HIS A 12 -3.22 4.67 15.41
CA HIS A 12 -2.13 3.69 15.58
C HIS A 12 -0.83 4.18 14.96
N ASP A 13 0.29 3.57 15.33
CA ASP A 13 1.58 3.75 14.65
C ASP A 13 1.69 2.83 13.43
N PHE A 14 1.72 3.41 12.24
CA PHE A 14 1.73 2.69 10.97
C PHE A 14 3.14 2.51 10.37
N ARG A 15 4.23 2.63 11.16
CA ARG A 15 5.61 2.50 10.65
C ARG A 15 5.90 1.15 9.97
N ASN A 16 5.24 0.09 10.43
CA ASN A 16 5.33 -1.24 9.85
C ASN A 16 4.46 -1.41 8.59
N LEU A 17 3.58 -0.45 8.31
CA LEU A 17 2.60 -0.42 7.23
C LEU A 17 2.80 0.78 6.30
N CYS A 18 4.01 1.33 6.20
CA CYS A 18 4.36 2.41 5.26
C CYS A 18 5.81 2.28 4.80
N LYS A 19 6.25 3.12 3.85
CA LYS A 19 7.68 3.34 3.60
C LYS A 19 8.13 4.51 4.48
N MET A 20 9.00 4.24 5.46
CA MET A 20 9.47 5.31 6.34
C MET A 20 10.26 6.33 5.55
N ASP A 21 9.81 7.58 5.61
CA ASP A 21 10.37 8.70 4.86
C ASP A 21 11.13 9.69 5.77
N VAL A 22 12.01 9.12 6.58
CA VAL A 22 12.83 9.86 7.57
C VAL A 22 13.71 10.90 6.88
N ALA A 23 14.14 10.62 5.66
CA ALA A 23 14.96 11.53 4.84
C ALA A 23 14.27 12.87 4.54
N ASN A 24 12.93 12.91 4.59
CA ASN A 24 12.09 14.09 4.42
C ASN A 24 11.54 14.61 5.76
N GLY A 25 12.15 14.22 6.89
CA GLY A 25 11.79 14.72 8.22
C GLY A 25 10.56 14.05 8.85
N VAL A 26 10.04 12.96 8.27
CA VAL A 26 8.91 12.24 8.85
C VAL A 26 9.36 11.38 10.03
N LEU A 27 9.08 11.85 11.24
CA LEU A 27 9.40 11.16 12.50
C LEU A 27 8.17 10.59 13.22
N ASN A 28 6.97 11.11 12.90
CA ASN A 28 5.71 10.66 13.49
C ASN A 28 4.93 9.77 12.52
N PHE A 29 4.76 8.51 12.92
CA PHE A 29 4.06 7.47 12.16
C PHE A 29 2.64 7.19 12.67
N GLN A 30 2.17 7.95 13.66
CA GLN A 30 0.82 7.85 14.15
C GLN A 30 -0.16 8.42 13.12
N ARG A 31 -1.18 7.64 12.75
CA ARG A 31 -2.26 8.08 11.85
C ARG A 31 -3.60 7.61 12.39
N THR A 32 -4.66 8.35 12.04
CA THR A 32 -6.04 8.04 12.42
C THR A 32 -6.82 7.61 11.20
N ILE A 33 -7.27 6.35 11.21
CA ILE A 33 -8.18 5.78 10.22
C ILE A 33 -9.59 5.84 10.79
N LEU A 34 -10.49 6.51 10.07
CA LEU A 34 -11.89 6.73 10.45
C LEU A 34 -12.77 5.57 10.00
N SER A 35 -12.53 5.03 8.81
CA SER A 35 -13.21 3.84 8.30
C SER A 35 -12.27 3.03 7.40
N ALA A 36 -12.49 1.73 7.33
CA ALA A 36 -11.78 0.82 6.46
C ALA A 36 -12.72 -0.34 6.11
N ARG A 37 -13.02 -0.58 4.83
CA ARG A 37 -14.00 -1.61 4.40
C ARG A 37 -13.52 -2.33 3.15
N VAL A 38 -13.79 -3.63 3.09
CA VAL A 38 -13.63 -4.42 1.86
C VAL A 38 -15.00 -4.89 1.39
N THR A 39 -15.42 -4.43 0.22
CA THR A 39 -16.74 -4.73 -0.35
C THR A 39 -16.59 -5.25 -1.78
N TRP A 40 -17.57 -6.03 -2.25
CA TRP A 40 -17.65 -6.40 -3.67
C TRP A 40 -18.04 -5.18 -4.50
N VAL A 41 -17.42 -5.00 -5.66
CA VAL A 41 -17.73 -3.87 -6.56
C VAL A 41 -19.14 -4.01 -7.17
N ASP A 42 -19.56 -5.24 -7.48
CA ASP A 42 -20.84 -5.51 -8.12
C ASP A 42 -21.96 -5.64 -7.07
N GLY A 43 -22.64 -4.53 -6.78
CA GLY A 43 -23.71 -4.45 -5.77
C GLY A 43 -25.13 -4.77 -6.26
N GLY A 44 -25.36 -5.42 -7.41
CA GLY A 44 -26.72 -5.48 -7.98
C GLY A 44 -27.08 -6.52 -9.06
N GLY A 45 -26.30 -7.58 -9.26
CA GLY A 45 -26.68 -8.72 -10.11
C GLY A 45 -26.67 -10.01 -9.30
N GLU A 46 -27.54 -10.98 -9.63
CA GLU A 46 -27.55 -12.30 -8.99
C GLU A 46 -26.11 -12.84 -8.93
N ALA A 47 -25.60 -12.94 -7.72
CA ALA A 47 -24.24 -13.38 -7.47
C ALA A 47 -24.08 -14.79 -8.05
N ARG A 48 -23.35 -14.94 -9.15
CA ARG A 48 -22.73 -16.23 -9.47
C ARG A 48 -21.67 -16.44 -8.40
N PRO A 49 -21.84 -17.40 -7.45
CA PRO A 49 -20.97 -17.51 -6.29
C PRO A 49 -19.53 -17.91 -6.62
N GLN A 50 -19.17 -18.05 -7.91
CA GLN A 50 -17.95 -18.68 -8.40
C GLN A 50 -17.27 -17.91 -9.54
N ASP A 51 -17.58 -16.64 -9.81
CA ASP A 51 -16.84 -15.90 -10.85
C ASP A 51 -15.44 -15.47 -10.34
N PRO A 52 -14.34 -16.05 -10.86
CA PRO A 52 -12.99 -15.76 -10.39
C PRO A 52 -12.47 -14.38 -10.80
N PHE A 53 -13.22 -13.65 -11.63
CA PHE A 53 -12.89 -12.28 -12.08
C PHE A 53 -13.62 -11.20 -11.29
N ARG A 54 -14.37 -11.57 -10.24
CA ARG A 54 -15.03 -10.57 -9.37
C ARG A 54 -14.02 -9.72 -8.64
N LEU A 55 -14.27 -8.43 -8.66
CA LEU A 55 -13.44 -7.44 -7.99
C LEU A 55 -14.01 -7.07 -6.63
N CYS A 56 -13.09 -6.88 -5.69
CA CYS A 56 -13.34 -6.23 -4.41
C CYS A 56 -12.71 -4.86 -4.41
N GLN A 57 -13.33 -3.91 -3.73
CA GLN A 57 -12.75 -2.61 -3.41
C GLN A 57 -12.38 -2.56 -1.92
N PHE A 58 -11.20 -1.99 -1.64
CA PHE A 58 -10.81 -1.59 -0.29
C PHE A 58 -10.96 -0.07 -0.17
N GLU A 59 -11.98 0.36 0.56
CA GLU A 59 -12.24 1.77 0.86
C GLU A 59 -11.64 2.10 2.22
N VAL A 60 -10.87 3.18 2.31
CA VAL A 60 -10.28 3.66 3.57
C VAL A 60 -10.39 5.17 3.66
N THR A 61 -10.95 5.63 4.78
CA THR A 61 -11.04 7.06 5.12
C THR A 61 -10.17 7.31 6.33
N GLY A 62 -9.33 8.33 6.26
CA GLY A 62 -8.43 8.71 7.36
C GLY A 62 -8.16 10.21 7.34
N GLN A 63 -7.64 10.73 8.44
CA GLN A 63 -7.28 12.16 8.54
C GLN A 63 -6.08 12.51 7.66
N ALA A 64 -5.12 11.59 7.55
CA ALA A 64 -3.95 11.68 6.69
C ALA A 64 -3.35 10.28 6.51
N PHE A 65 -2.52 10.10 5.47
CA PHE A 65 -1.80 8.86 5.21
C PHE A 65 -0.30 9.11 5.12
N LEU A 66 0.50 8.12 5.53
CA LEU A 66 1.95 8.07 5.34
C LEU A 66 2.31 7.64 3.92
N TYR A 67 3.58 7.83 3.56
CA TYR A 67 4.09 7.42 2.26
C TYR A 67 3.91 5.90 2.04
N HIS A 68 3.21 5.55 0.96
CA HIS A 68 2.76 4.21 0.59
C HIS A 68 1.90 3.46 1.65
N GLN A 69 1.27 4.15 2.60
CA GLN A 69 0.51 3.49 3.67
C GLN A 69 -0.61 2.61 3.13
N VAL A 70 -1.48 3.15 2.28
CA VAL A 70 -2.65 2.42 1.76
C VAL A 70 -2.24 1.20 0.94
N ARG A 71 -1.17 1.33 0.14
CA ARG A 71 -0.61 0.23 -0.67
C ARG A 71 -0.03 -0.89 0.21
N CYS A 72 0.59 -0.54 1.33
CA CYS A 72 1.03 -1.49 2.35
C CYS A 72 -0.14 -2.18 3.06
N MET A 73 -1.17 -1.43 3.44
CA MET A 73 -2.38 -1.97 4.08
C MET A 73 -3.06 -2.99 3.16
N MET A 74 -3.19 -2.67 1.88
CA MET A 74 -3.78 -3.56 0.87
C MET A 74 -2.92 -4.81 0.64
N ALA A 75 -1.59 -4.70 0.65
CA ALA A 75 -0.70 -5.85 0.54
C ALA A 75 -0.93 -6.89 1.65
N VAL A 76 -1.09 -6.42 2.90
CA VAL A 76 -1.40 -7.31 4.03
C VAL A 76 -2.80 -7.93 3.88
N LEU A 77 -3.79 -7.15 3.41
CA LEU A 77 -5.12 -7.68 3.11
C LEU A 77 -5.09 -8.77 2.02
N PHE A 78 -4.22 -8.64 1.01
CA PHE A 78 -4.03 -9.71 0.01
C PHE A 78 -3.47 -11.00 0.62
N LEU A 79 -2.53 -10.90 1.56
CA LEU A 79 -1.98 -12.08 2.25
C LEU A 79 -3.07 -12.78 3.08
N ILE A 80 -3.89 -12.00 3.78
CA ILE A 80 -5.04 -12.50 4.57
C ILE A 80 -6.11 -13.09 3.65
N GLY A 81 -6.42 -12.44 2.53
CA GLY A 81 -7.39 -12.91 1.53
C GLY A 81 -7.00 -14.23 0.88
N GLN A 82 -5.70 -14.48 0.73
CA GLN A 82 -5.14 -15.75 0.25
C GLN A 82 -5.02 -16.81 1.36
N GLY A 83 -5.41 -16.51 2.61
CA GLY A 83 -5.29 -17.43 3.74
C GLY A 83 -3.86 -17.65 4.23
N MET A 84 -2.90 -16.84 3.77
CA MET A 84 -1.49 -16.96 4.15
C MET A 84 -1.17 -16.29 5.49
N GLU A 85 -2.02 -15.37 5.94
CA GLU A 85 -1.92 -14.70 7.24
C GLU A 85 -3.28 -14.68 7.95
N SER A 86 -3.25 -14.73 9.29
CA SER A 86 -4.43 -14.45 10.12
C SER A 86 -4.74 -12.95 10.10
N PRO A 87 -6.02 -12.52 10.22
CA PRO A 87 -6.36 -11.13 10.51
C PRO A 87 -5.60 -10.50 11.68
N ASP A 88 -5.20 -11.29 12.68
CA ASP A 88 -4.45 -10.82 13.86
C ASP A 88 -3.06 -10.27 13.51
N VAL A 89 -2.52 -10.60 12.34
CA VAL A 89 -1.23 -10.03 11.89
C VAL A 89 -1.26 -8.50 11.80
N ILE A 90 -2.44 -7.91 11.56
CA ILE A 90 -2.59 -6.45 11.53
C ILE A 90 -2.29 -5.87 12.91
N ASP A 91 -2.85 -6.45 13.98
CA ASP A 91 -2.62 -5.97 15.34
C ASP A 91 -1.14 -6.12 15.72
N GLU A 92 -0.51 -7.24 15.35
CA GLU A 92 0.92 -7.46 15.55
C GLU A 92 1.78 -6.41 14.83
N LEU A 93 1.38 -5.98 13.63
CA LEU A 93 2.10 -4.95 12.88
C LEU A 93 1.88 -3.55 13.45
N LEU A 94 0.72 -3.28 14.04
CA LEU A 94 0.40 -2.00 14.69
C LEU A 94 1.02 -1.89 16.10
N ASP A 95 1.29 -3.02 16.76
CA ASP A 95 2.00 -3.08 18.04
C ASP A 95 3.51 -2.91 17.83
N VAL A 96 3.95 -1.65 17.84
CA VAL A 96 5.36 -1.28 17.68
C VAL A 96 6.21 -1.57 18.91
N GLU A 97 5.63 -1.73 20.09
CA GLU A 97 6.37 -2.11 21.30
C GLU A 97 6.80 -3.57 21.20
N LYS A 98 5.89 -4.43 20.75
CA LYS A 98 6.18 -5.85 20.50
C LYS A 98 6.98 -6.07 19.21
N ASN A 99 6.65 -5.34 18.15
CA ASN A 99 7.24 -5.48 16.83
C ASN A 99 7.82 -4.13 16.32
N PRO A 100 8.96 -3.67 16.86
CA PRO A 100 9.51 -2.33 16.57
C PRO A 100 10.07 -2.16 15.16
N ARG A 101 10.17 -3.25 14.40
CA ARG A 101 10.82 -3.27 13.08
C ARG A 101 9.92 -3.89 12.03
N LYS A 102 9.77 -3.15 10.93
CA LYS A 102 8.96 -3.55 9.78
C LYS A 102 9.48 -4.85 9.15
N PRO A 103 8.66 -5.91 9.02
CA PRO A 103 9.04 -7.10 8.26
C PRO A 103 9.10 -6.80 6.75
N GLN A 104 9.90 -7.57 6.00
CA GLN A 104 9.98 -7.42 4.56
C GLN A 104 8.73 -7.98 3.84
N TYR A 105 8.06 -7.13 3.07
CA TYR A 105 6.97 -7.54 2.17
C TYR A 105 6.82 -6.52 1.02
N SER A 106 6.31 -6.99 -0.12
CA SER A 106 5.99 -6.15 -1.28
C SER A 106 4.67 -5.42 -1.10
N MET A 107 4.58 -4.19 -1.62
CA MET A 107 3.36 -3.41 -1.57
C MET A 107 2.42 -3.78 -2.73
N ALA A 108 1.14 -3.42 -2.60
CA ALA A 108 0.22 -3.50 -3.73
C ALA A 108 0.67 -2.51 -4.83
N VAL A 109 0.40 -2.82 -6.09
CA VAL A 109 0.66 -1.92 -7.24
C VAL A 109 -0.15 -0.62 -7.12
N GLU A 110 0.29 0.44 -7.79
CA GLU A 110 -0.26 1.79 -7.59
C GLU A 110 -1.53 2.11 -8.38
N PHE A 111 -1.69 1.57 -9.59
CA PHE A 111 -2.76 1.97 -10.49
C PHE A 111 -4.20 1.81 -9.95
N PRO A 112 -4.53 0.88 -9.03
CA PRO A 112 -5.87 0.77 -8.46
C PRO A 112 -6.14 1.77 -7.32
N LEU A 113 -5.12 2.49 -6.84
CA LEU A 113 -5.29 3.46 -5.76
C LEU A 113 -5.83 4.78 -6.31
N VAL A 114 -7.04 5.15 -5.90
CA VAL A 114 -7.71 6.37 -6.35
C VAL A 114 -8.05 7.23 -5.14
N LEU A 115 -7.69 8.52 -5.19
CA LEU A 115 -8.22 9.52 -4.27
C LEU A 115 -9.64 9.88 -4.72
N TYR A 116 -10.64 9.26 -4.09
CA TYR A 116 -12.04 9.40 -4.52
C TYR A 116 -12.72 10.65 -3.96
N ASN A 117 -12.52 10.96 -2.68
CA ASN A 117 -13.19 12.07 -2.01
C ASN A 117 -12.28 12.75 -0.98
N CYS A 118 -12.49 14.04 -0.77
CA CYS A 118 -11.89 14.84 0.29
C CYS A 118 -12.99 15.62 1.02
N GLU A 119 -13.09 15.43 2.33
CA GLU A 119 -14.09 16.12 3.16
C GLU A 119 -13.49 17.39 3.75
N PHE A 120 -14.19 18.50 3.56
CA PHE A 120 -13.87 19.79 4.14
C PHE A 120 -15.13 20.35 4.81
N PRO A 121 -15.08 20.68 6.11
CA PRO A 121 -16.21 21.31 6.76
C PRO A 121 -16.47 22.68 6.13
N ASP A 122 -17.75 23.05 6.07
CA ASP A 122 -18.21 24.37 5.66
C ASP A 122 -17.86 24.79 4.22
N LEU A 123 -17.50 23.83 3.35
CA LEU A 123 -17.33 24.07 1.92
C LEU A 123 -18.50 23.49 1.12
N GLN A 124 -19.02 24.31 0.21
CA GLN A 124 -19.98 23.88 -0.79
C GLN A 124 -19.27 23.72 -2.14
N TRP A 125 -19.21 22.48 -2.64
CA TRP A 125 -18.71 22.21 -3.98
C TRP A 125 -19.69 22.74 -5.03
N LEU A 126 -19.19 23.53 -5.98
CA LEU A 126 -19.95 24.01 -7.12
C LEU A 126 -19.55 23.20 -8.35
N TYR A 127 -20.53 22.57 -8.99
CA TYR A 127 -20.32 21.76 -10.18
C TYR A 127 -20.80 22.52 -11.40
N ASP A 128 -19.90 22.70 -12.37
CA ASP A 128 -20.23 23.27 -13.66
C ASP A 128 -20.88 22.18 -14.56
N PRO A 129 -22.09 22.40 -15.10
CA PRO A 129 -22.78 21.40 -15.90
C PRO A 129 -22.04 20.98 -17.17
N GLU A 130 -21.31 21.89 -17.83
CA GLU A 130 -20.59 21.59 -19.06
C GLU A 130 -19.35 20.74 -18.76
N VAL A 131 -18.60 21.10 -17.72
CA VAL A 131 -17.45 20.30 -17.24
C VAL A 131 -17.92 18.93 -16.76
N GLN A 132 -19.05 18.87 -16.06
CA GLN A 132 -19.64 17.60 -15.64
C GLN A 132 -20.02 16.72 -16.84
N GLY A 133 -20.67 17.31 -17.86
CA GLY A 133 -21.00 16.61 -19.10
C GLY A 133 -19.77 16.08 -19.84
N PHE A 134 -18.69 16.88 -19.91
CA PHE A 134 -17.41 16.47 -20.50
C PHE A 134 -16.80 15.29 -19.73
N ASN A 135 -16.71 15.37 -18.41
CA ASN A 135 -16.13 14.32 -17.57
C ASN A 135 -16.93 13.02 -17.67
N VAL A 136 -18.26 13.08 -17.61
CA VAL A 136 -19.13 11.90 -17.77
C VAL A 136 -18.91 11.25 -19.14
N THR A 137 -18.87 12.05 -20.21
CA THR A 137 -18.64 11.54 -21.58
C THR A 137 -17.28 10.85 -21.68
N HIS A 138 -16.23 11.48 -21.16
CA HIS A 138 -14.88 10.93 -21.18
C HIS A 138 -14.78 9.60 -20.40
N LEU A 139 -15.34 9.56 -19.20
CA LEU A 139 -15.35 8.34 -18.37
C LEU A 139 -16.17 7.21 -19.03
N GLN A 140 -17.28 7.53 -19.69
CA GLN A 140 -18.06 6.54 -20.46
C GLN A 140 -17.27 5.96 -21.65
N GLN A 141 -16.52 6.79 -22.38
CA GLN A 141 -15.65 6.32 -23.47
C GLN A 141 -14.53 5.41 -22.95
N LEU A 142 -13.88 5.80 -21.85
CA LEU A 142 -12.89 4.97 -21.19
C LEU A 142 -13.49 3.65 -20.73
N TRP A 143 -14.66 3.69 -20.06
CA TRP A 143 -15.36 2.49 -19.62
C TRP A 143 -15.66 1.55 -20.79
N ALA A 144 -16.23 2.07 -21.89
CA ALA A 144 -16.57 1.25 -23.06
C ALA A 144 -15.33 0.54 -23.63
N SER A 145 -14.21 1.25 -23.76
CA SER A 145 -12.93 0.68 -24.23
C SER A 145 -12.42 -0.43 -23.31
N HIS A 146 -12.42 -0.19 -21.99
CA HIS A 146 -11.95 -1.19 -21.02
C HIS A 146 -12.90 -2.38 -20.92
N ALA A 147 -14.22 -2.15 -20.96
CA ALA A 147 -15.22 -3.21 -20.92
C ALA A 147 -15.08 -4.17 -22.11
N VAL A 148 -14.87 -3.66 -23.32
CA VAL A 148 -14.61 -4.49 -24.51
C VAL A 148 -13.31 -5.28 -24.34
N LYS A 149 -12.22 -4.64 -23.91
CA LYS A 149 -10.93 -5.34 -23.68
C LYS A 149 -11.04 -6.44 -22.64
N THR A 150 -11.72 -6.16 -21.52
CA THR A 150 -11.97 -7.15 -20.47
C THR A 150 -12.80 -8.31 -20.99
N HIS A 151 -13.86 -8.05 -21.78
CA HIS A 151 -14.69 -9.11 -22.32
C HIS A 151 -13.93 -10.01 -23.29
N VAL A 152 -13.14 -9.43 -24.21
CA VAL A 152 -12.26 -10.17 -25.13
C VAL A 152 -11.32 -11.10 -24.36
N LEU A 153 -10.71 -10.63 -23.27
CA LEU A 153 -9.83 -11.45 -22.44
C LEU A 153 -10.59 -12.58 -21.74
N ARG A 154 -11.80 -12.33 -21.21
CA ARG A 154 -12.63 -13.36 -20.57
C ARG A 154 -13.03 -14.44 -21.56
N ASP A 155 -13.40 -14.07 -22.78
CA ASP A 155 -13.79 -15.03 -23.82
C ASP A 155 -12.59 -15.86 -24.28
N MET A 156 -11.41 -15.24 -24.44
CA MET A 156 -10.18 -15.96 -24.75
C MET A 156 -9.82 -16.98 -23.64
N LEU A 157 -9.94 -16.61 -22.37
CA LEU A 157 -9.68 -17.51 -21.25
C LEU A 157 -10.70 -18.66 -21.21
N ALA A 158 -11.98 -18.38 -21.40
CA ALA A 158 -13.01 -19.42 -21.49
C ALA A 158 -12.76 -20.40 -22.65
N GLY A 159 -12.28 -19.90 -23.79
CA GLY A 159 -11.88 -20.73 -24.92
C GLY A 159 -10.68 -21.63 -24.62
N LEU A 160 -9.70 -21.13 -23.85
CA LEU A 160 -8.55 -21.92 -23.39
C LEU A 160 -8.94 -22.99 -22.37
N ASP A 161 -9.84 -22.67 -21.43
CA ASP A 161 -10.33 -23.63 -20.44
C ASP A 161 -11.12 -24.78 -21.08
N ALA A 162 -11.79 -24.52 -22.20
CA ALA A 162 -12.54 -25.53 -22.97
C ALA A 162 -11.69 -26.30 -24.00
N ALA A 163 -10.43 -25.91 -24.22
CA ALA A 163 -9.59 -26.51 -25.26
C ALA A 163 -9.18 -27.95 -24.89
N PRO A 164 -9.28 -28.92 -25.83
CA PRO A 164 -8.89 -30.29 -25.56
C PRO A 164 -7.37 -30.40 -25.40
N MET A 165 -6.91 -30.91 -24.25
CA MET A 165 -5.50 -31.23 -24.03
C MET A 165 -5.16 -32.63 -24.57
N GLN A 166 -3.92 -32.81 -25.03
CA GLN A 166 -3.48 -34.12 -25.54
C GLN A 166 -3.54 -35.18 -24.44
N PRO A 167 -4.13 -36.36 -24.70
CA PRO A 167 -4.10 -37.46 -23.75
C PRO A 167 -2.65 -37.92 -23.53
N GLY A 168 -2.16 -37.86 -22.29
CA GLY A 168 -0.85 -38.40 -21.89
C GLY A 168 0.20 -37.39 -21.45
N ILE A 169 -0.06 -36.08 -21.55
CA ILE A 169 0.80 -35.03 -20.98
C ILE A 169 0.07 -34.38 -19.80
N GLY A 170 -0.05 -35.14 -18.71
CA GLY A 170 -0.72 -34.70 -17.48
C GLY A 170 -2.25 -34.67 -17.58
N GLU A 171 -2.93 -34.78 -16.42
CA GLU A 171 -4.28 -34.23 -16.28
C GLU A 171 -4.17 -32.72 -16.60
N GLY A 172 -5.13 -32.15 -17.33
CA GLY A 172 -5.06 -30.74 -17.74
C GLY A 172 -4.92 -29.77 -16.54
N LEU A 173 -4.88 -28.45 -16.78
CA LEU A 173 -4.89 -27.47 -15.68
C LEU A 173 -6.23 -27.51 -14.92
N GLN A 174 -6.35 -28.49 -14.02
CA GLN A 174 -7.47 -28.76 -13.13
C GLN A 174 -6.91 -28.69 -11.70
N PRO A 175 -7.39 -27.76 -10.85
CA PRO A 175 -8.40 -26.73 -11.13
C PRO A 175 -7.90 -25.62 -12.10
N PRO A 176 -8.81 -24.79 -12.66
CA PRO A 176 -8.45 -23.64 -13.47
C PRO A 176 -7.41 -22.75 -12.78
N LEU A 177 -6.45 -22.26 -13.55
CA LEU A 177 -5.39 -21.41 -13.02
C LEU A 177 -5.93 -20.04 -12.61
N HIS A 178 -5.72 -19.66 -11.35
CA HIS A 178 -6.07 -18.34 -10.83
C HIS A 178 -4.80 -17.59 -10.42
N SER A 179 -4.30 -16.74 -11.33
CA SER A 179 -3.09 -15.94 -11.12
C SER A 179 -3.35 -14.44 -11.06
N GLN A 180 -4.61 -13.99 -10.96
CA GLN A 180 -4.97 -12.57 -11.03
C GLN A 180 -4.23 -11.71 -9.98
N ILE A 181 -3.99 -12.29 -8.80
CA ILE A 181 -3.30 -11.60 -7.69
C ILE A 181 -1.88 -11.15 -8.05
N SER A 182 -1.18 -11.85 -8.95
CA SER A 182 0.18 -11.49 -9.35
C SER A 182 0.23 -10.16 -10.10
N GLY A 183 -0.87 -9.73 -10.70
CA GLY A 183 -1.00 -8.41 -11.32
C GLY A 183 -1.19 -7.26 -10.31
N PHE A 184 -1.45 -7.56 -9.03
CA PHE A 184 -1.77 -6.56 -8.01
C PHE A 184 -0.68 -6.38 -6.93
N VAL A 185 0.39 -7.17 -6.96
CA VAL A 185 1.48 -7.12 -5.98
C VAL A 185 2.80 -6.89 -6.70
N GLU A 186 3.64 -6.00 -6.16
CA GLU A 186 4.95 -5.71 -6.73
C GLU A 186 5.97 -6.83 -6.52
N GLY A 187 6.90 -6.98 -7.46
CA GLY A 187 8.08 -7.83 -7.33
C GLY A 187 7.82 -9.32 -7.50
N VAL A 188 8.85 -10.12 -7.20
CA VAL A 188 8.83 -11.57 -7.41
C VAL A 188 8.32 -12.27 -6.15
N GLN A 189 7.30 -13.11 -6.29
CA GLN A 189 6.80 -13.92 -5.18
C GLN A 189 7.75 -15.10 -4.90
N ALA A 190 8.05 -15.33 -3.63
CA ALA A 190 8.82 -16.50 -3.21
C ALA A 190 8.02 -17.79 -3.46
N ARG A 191 8.69 -18.85 -3.91
CA ARG A 191 8.06 -20.16 -4.16
C ARG A 191 7.40 -20.75 -2.91
N THR A 192 7.97 -20.45 -1.74
CA THR A 192 7.44 -20.91 -0.45
C THR A 192 7.09 -19.69 0.38
N TYR A 193 5.83 -19.64 0.83
CA TYR A 193 5.37 -18.58 1.70
C TYR A 193 6.06 -18.64 3.07
N LYS A 194 6.51 -17.47 3.56
CA LYS A 194 7.00 -17.30 4.93
C LYS A 194 6.11 -16.29 5.66
N PRO A 195 5.57 -16.59 6.86
CA PRO A 195 4.77 -15.64 7.63
C PRO A 195 5.52 -14.34 7.91
N LEU A 196 4.81 -13.21 7.88
CA LEU A 196 5.38 -11.85 7.95
C LEU A 196 6.31 -11.68 9.16
N LEU A 197 5.86 -12.08 10.35
CA LEU A 197 6.61 -11.89 11.60
C LEU A 197 7.90 -12.73 11.67
N ALA A 198 8.02 -13.78 10.83
CA ALA A 198 9.20 -14.63 10.72
C ALA A 198 10.19 -14.14 9.64
N ARG A 199 9.85 -13.10 8.86
CA ARG A 199 10.71 -12.58 7.79
C ARG A 199 11.85 -11.72 8.35
N PRO A 200 12.93 -11.52 7.57
CA PRO A 200 13.89 -10.47 7.88
C PRO A 200 13.17 -9.12 8.04
N ARG A 201 13.61 -8.34 9.02
CA ARG A 201 13.01 -7.04 9.33
C ARG A 201 13.96 -5.93 8.87
N CYS A 202 13.41 -4.82 8.39
CA CYS A 202 14.14 -3.62 8.06
C CYS A 202 14.86 -3.03 9.29
N GLU A 203 15.74 -2.07 9.06
CA GLU A 203 16.28 -1.21 10.11
C GLU A 203 15.16 -0.51 10.88
N GLY A 204 15.35 -0.36 12.19
CA GLY A 204 14.42 0.35 13.07
C GLY A 204 14.37 1.85 12.77
N LEU A 205 13.35 2.52 13.30
CA LEU A 205 13.16 3.95 13.11
C LEU A 205 14.33 4.74 13.70
N GLU A 206 14.74 4.38 14.91
CA GLU A 206 15.79 5.02 15.71
C GLU A 206 17.12 5.03 14.92
N ALA A 207 17.49 3.88 14.36
CA ALA A 207 18.70 3.73 13.55
C ALA A 207 18.65 4.56 12.26
N ARG A 208 17.47 4.66 11.61
CA ARG A 208 17.29 5.50 10.42
C ARG A 208 17.40 6.99 10.75
N ILE A 209 16.83 7.43 11.86
CA ILE A 209 16.96 8.80 12.35
C ILE A 209 18.43 9.13 12.57
N GLU A 210 19.14 8.29 13.32
CA GLU A 210 20.55 8.49 13.61
C GLU A 210 21.40 8.58 12.33
N HIS A 211 21.11 7.74 11.34
CA HIS A 211 21.76 7.79 10.03
C HIS A 211 21.58 9.14 9.33
N PHE A 212 20.36 9.68 9.30
CA PHE A 212 20.06 10.94 8.61
C PHE A 212 20.51 12.18 9.39
N VAL A 213 20.51 12.13 10.73
CA VAL A 213 21.11 13.16 11.59
C VAL A 213 22.63 13.20 11.38
N ARG A 214 23.31 12.05 11.38
CA ARG A 214 24.76 11.97 11.10
C ARG A 214 25.13 12.53 9.73
N ARG A 215 24.22 12.48 8.75
CA ARG A 215 24.40 13.07 7.42
C ARG A 215 23.95 14.54 7.31
N GLY A 216 23.48 15.16 8.38
CA GLY A 216 23.00 16.54 8.39
C GLY A 216 21.76 16.77 7.52
N ARG A 217 20.98 15.73 7.23
CA ARG A 217 19.76 15.82 6.42
C ARG A 217 18.52 16.18 7.23
N ILE A 218 18.54 15.90 8.53
CA ILE A 218 17.49 16.22 9.49
C ILE A 218 18.11 16.69 10.81
N ASP A 219 17.39 17.54 11.53
CA ASP A 219 17.79 17.95 12.88
C ASP A 219 17.55 16.81 13.88
N PRO A 220 18.34 16.75 14.97
CA PRO A 220 18.10 15.78 16.04
C PRO A 220 16.71 16.00 16.67
N PRO A 221 15.95 14.92 16.92
CA PRO A 221 14.61 15.03 17.50
C PRO A 221 14.66 15.70 18.89
N GLN A 222 13.76 16.65 19.12
CA GLN A 222 13.63 17.35 20.41
C GLN A 222 12.54 16.67 21.25
N GLY A 223 12.90 16.06 22.39
CA GLY A 223 11.94 15.47 23.32
C GLY A 223 12.57 14.58 24.41
N PRO A 224 11.87 14.31 25.53
CA PRO A 224 12.42 13.58 26.69
C PRO A 224 12.82 12.13 26.39
N GLN A 225 12.26 11.50 25.35
CA GLN A 225 12.66 10.16 24.89
C GLN A 225 14.03 10.11 24.19
N TRP A 226 14.60 11.27 23.83
CA TRP A 226 15.84 11.38 23.05
C TRP A 226 16.94 12.17 23.78
N ALA A 227 16.71 12.50 25.06
CA ALA A 227 17.70 13.12 25.93
C ALA A 227 18.70 12.06 26.46
N GLY A 228 19.52 11.53 25.56
CA GLY A 228 20.68 10.68 25.87
C GLY A 228 21.97 11.39 25.47
N GLU A 229 23.00 11.23 26.31
CA GLU A 229 24.27 11.97 26.33
C GLU A 229 24.83 12.38 24.96
N ALA A 230 25.07 13.69 24.81
CA ALA A 230 25.79 14.23 23.68
C ALA A 230 27.18 13.56 23.58
N PRO A 231 27.58 13.01 22.42
CA PRO A 231 28.93 12.51 22.27
C PRO A 231 29.89 13.70 22.29
N GLU A 232 30.90 13.64 23.15
CA GLU A 232 31.99 14.61 23.19
C GLU A 232 32.64 14.74 21.79
N GLY A 233 32.40 15.89 21.16
CA GLY A 233 32.93 16.20 19.84
C GLY A 233 34.46 16.28 19.86
N LYS A 234 35.12 15.40 19.09
CA LYS A 234 36.50 15.61 18.69
C LYS A 234 36.56 16.86 17.82
N ARG A 235 37.19 17.92 18.35
CA ARG A 235 37.58 19.12 17.61
C ARG A 235 38.47 18.72 16.42
N GLY A 236 38.10 19.17 15.23
CA GLY A 236 38.92 19.07 14.03
C GLY A 236 38.67 20.26 13.09
N SER A 237 39.63 21.18 13.09
CA SER A 237 40.08 22.06 11.99
C SER A 237 39.05 22.87 11.18
N THR A 238 39.03 24.17 11.49
CA THR A 238 38.87 25.35 10.60
C THR A 238 38.62 25.12 9.10
N GLY A 239 37.50 25.66 8.60
CA GLY A 239 37.20 25.87 7.17
C GLY A 239 36.18 26.99 6.95
N ASP A 240 36.68 28.09 6.36
CA ASP A 240 36.09 29.28 5.69
C ASP A 240 34.56 29.60 5.77
N PRO A 241 34.14 30.82 6.17
CA PRO A 241 32.75 31.24 6.19
C PRO A 241 32.34 31.84 4.84
N GLY A 242 31.77 31.03 3.93
CA GLY A 242 31.33 31.58 2.66
C GLY A 242 30.75 30.60 1.66
N GLN A 243 29.71 29.82 2.02
CA GLN A 243 28.85 29.19 1.02
C GLN A 243 27.49 28.79 1.60
N LEU A 244 26.43 29.44 1.13
CA LEU A 244 25.05 29.01 1.30
C LEU A 244 24.85 27.63 0.61
N PRO A 245 24.21 26.64 1.24
CA PRO A 245 23.98 25.36 0.60
C PRO A 245 22.95 25.50 -0.52
N LYS A 246 23.39 25.21 -1.74
CA LYS A 246 22.54 25.10 -2.94
C LYS A 246 21.52 23.97 -2.74
N ARG A 247 20.23 24.30 -2.86
CA ARG A 247 19.17 23.33 -3.13
C ARG A 247 19.49 22.58 -4.41
N VAL A 248 19.58 21.26 -4.33
CA VAL A 248 19.51 20.39 -5.50
C VAL A 248 18.44 19.35 -5.22
N CYS A 249 17.25 19.61 -5.76
CA CYS A 249 16.31 18.56 -6.10
C CYS A 249 16.94 17.72 -7.20
N MET A 250 16.97 16.41 -7.03
CA MET A 250 16.92 15.51 -8.18
C MET A 250 15.98 14.36 -7.84
N ASP A 251 14.86 14.38 -8.56
CA ASP A 251 14.10 13.20 -8.93
C ASP A 251 15.02 12.15 -9.54
N THR A 252 14.73 10.88 -9.30
CA THR A 252 14.91 9.83 -10.30
C THR A 252 14.17 8.57 -9.86
N GLU A 253 13.14 8.27 -10.65
CA GLU A 253 12.68 6.96 -11.15
C GLU A 253 12.26 5.85 -10.15
#